data_AF-A0A2E8JXW4-F1
#
_entry.id   AF-A0A2E8JXW4-F1
#
_cell.length_a   1.000
_cell.length_b   1.000
_cell.length_c   1.000
_cell.angle_alpha   90.00
_cell.angle_beta   90.00
_cell.angle_gamma   90.00
#
_symmetry.space_group_name_H-M   'P 1'
#
loop_
_entity.id
_entity.type
_entity.pdbx_description
1 polymer ?
#
loop_
_entity_poly.entity_id
_entity_poly.type
_entity_poly.pdbx_seq_one_letter_code
_entity_poly.pdbx_strand_id
1 'polypeptide(L)'
;MTRVQEQTEGAVTVSISADGDGIEFSAGGDPVGILAGTIDGAGLGGDTQTLRDLGFVEGEESATLAGDRVSSGLGTVLLGTLQGGAGIGGSTLTVTDRDGDSVTVGNLDQLETLEELLVVVGSAMTGSNVDVSIRVNDEGNGLLVTDESDGTGNLQVSGDAAAGLGIANIDIASDVVQGENLQRQYVSMASPLSELNYGRGIGTGKFKITNGQGETQTINIGSDSKTLYDVMREINGIASGVQARLNDNGDGIIIEDTSPGTLPIKVESVSGSTARDLGILGEASEAGGSIDGSYEKVLDLDTSDSLDDVVGKINNSGFAVSASVLDTGSGGTPFRLVMSSEVSGLSGDLVVDTGGVDLGLATLTEARNAKVFIGEGDSRLLIESDSNQVEDVIAGLTLDLRAVSDGAVTVNVTRDESGIVESVESFVAAFNDVIDRINTYDTYDSETESRGPLLGDPTVSRVRSELYRALQQSAVGVETSYRYLSQVGIKVTTDGQIELDKAKFNAAYENDPEAVENLFAAFEQQGSSSREIAEGVTISEFNTTYTTLGFGDIFEQLANRMTNSVDGTITLADQQFETLLEAQDDRISRIDERLEAKRVRLQREFVAMEESLARLQSQQSSLGSMNQNMAIAGSLLG
;
A
#
# COMPACT_ATOMS: atom_id res chain seq x y z
N MET A 1 27.99 1.32 11.70
CA MET A 1 29.01 0.67 12.56
C MET A 1 29.25 -0.80 12.16
N THR A 2 28.29 -1.71 12.32
CA THR A 2 28.46 -3.16 12.01
C THR A 2 28.97 -3.47 10.60
N ARG A 3 28.41 -2.80 9.57
CA ARG A 3 28.86 -2.95 8.18
C ARG A 3 30.35 -2.65 7.97
N VAL A 4 30.86 -1.58 8.58
CA VAL A 4 32.28 -1.19 8.46
C VAL A 4 33.17 -2.20 9.17
N GLN A 5 32.74 -2.67 10.34
CA GLN A 5 33.48 -3.67 11.11
C GLN A 5 33.55 -5.02 10.38
N GLU A 6 32.46 -5.44 9.73
CA GLU A 6 32.42 -6.65 8.90
C GLU A 6 33.30 -6.51 7.65
N GLN A 7 33.18 -5.40 6.91
CA GLN A 7 33.93 -5.19 5.67
C GLN A 7 35.43 -4.99 5.88
N THR A 8 35.84 -4.47 7.04
CA THR A 8 37.27 -4.27 7.39
C THR A 8 37.84 -5.40 8.23
N GLU A 9 37.07 -6.47 8.47
CA GLU A 9 37.44 -7.57 9.38
C GLU A 9 37.88 -7.07 10.77
N GLY A 10 37.31 -5.95 11.23
CA GLY A 10 37.64 -5.29 12.48
C GLY A 10 38.91 -4.43 12.48
N ALA A 11 39.54 -4.19 11.32
CA ALA A 11 40.71 -3.32 11.22
C ALA A 11 40.37 -1.83 11.46
N VAL A 12 39.17 -1.41 11.08
CA VAL A 12 38.65 -0.07 11.41
C VAL A 12 37.52 -0.23 12.43
N THR A 13 37.64 0.51 13.52
CA THR A 13 36.60 0.64 14.54
C THR A 13 35.82 1.92 14.31
N VAL A 14 34.51 1.83 14.53
CA VAL A 14 33.60 2.96 14.47
C VAL A 14 33.02 3.16 15.87
N SER A 15 33.24 4.31 16.47
CA SER A 15 32.69 4.71 17.77
C SER A 15 31.81 5.95 17.63
N ILE A 16 30.99 6.19 18.65
CA ILE A 16 30.39 7.51 18.85
C ILE A 16 31.52 8.44 19.32
N SER A 17 31.56 9.65 18.77
CA SER A 17 32.53 10.67 19.17
C SER A 17 32.47 10.97 20.68
N ALA A 18 33.55 11.51 21.23
CA ALA A 18 33.67 11.73 22.69
C ALA A 18 32.63 12.69 23.29
N ASP A 19 32.07 13.59 22.47
CA ASP A 19 30.97 14.49 22.81
C ASP A 19 29.58 13.81 22.70
N GLY A 20 29.49 12.63 22.09
CA GLY A 20 28.26 11.85 21.99
C GLY A 20 27.42 12.16 20.75
N ASP A 21 27.82 13.15 19.95
CA ASP A 21 26.93 13.77 18.96
C ASP A 21 27.28 13.41 17.50
N GLY A 22 28.35 12.65 17.28
CA GLY A 22 28.87 12.28 15.97
C GLY A 22 29.45 10.86 15.93
N ILE A 23 30.08 10.51 14.82
CA ILE A 23 30.76 9.22 14.63
C ILE A 23 32.25 9.46 14.41
N GLU A 24 33.10 8.59 14.94
CA GLU A 24 34.53 8.59 14.70
C GLU A 24 35.03 7.25 14.16
N PHE A 25 35.97 7.30 13.22
CA PHE A 25 36.72 6.14 12.73
C PHE A 25 38.12 6.12 13.35
N SER A 26 38.54 4.95 13.80
CA SER A 26 39.86 4.71 14.38
C SER A 26 40.39 3.34 14.00
N ALA A 27 41.68 3.26 13.68
CA ALA A 27 42.41 2.01 13.43
C ALA A 27 43.52 1.79 14.46
N GLY A 28 43.23 2.00 15.75
CA GLY A 28 44.17 1.65 16.83
C GLY A 28 45.50 2.41 16.80
N GLY A 29 45.53 3.61 16.21
CA GLY A 29 46.70 4.47 16.06
C GLY A 29 47.28 4.53 14.65
N ASP A 30 46.87 3.62 13.75
CA ASP A 30 47.15 3.74 12.32
C ASP A 30 46.20 4.76 11.68
N PRO A 31 46.66 5.52 10.66
CA PRO A 31 45.79 6.45 9.95
C PRO A 31 44.69 5.70 9.18
N VAL A 32 43.47 6.20 9.33
CA VAL A 32 42.31 5.81 8.51
C VAL A 32 42.20 6.84 7.40
N GLY A 33 42.11 6.38 6.16
CA GLY A 33 41.90 7.23 4.98
C GLY A 33 40.53 6.97 4.35
N ILE A 34 39.82 8.03 3.97
CA ILE A 34 38.61 7.94 3.14
C ILE A 34 39.03 7.96 1.67
N LEU A 35 38.69 6.90 0.94
CA LEU A 35 39.01 6.75 -0.49
C LEU A 35 37.72 6.83 -1.32
N ALA A 36 37.83 7.27 -2.58
CA ALA A 36 36.74 7.13 -3.56
C ALA A 36 36.22 5.70 -3.60
N GLY A 37 34.92 5.54 -3.36
CA GLY A 37 34.21 4.27 -3.53
C GLY A 37 34.06 3.90 -5.00
N THR A 38 33.94 2.60 -5.29
CA THR A 38 33.42 2.14 -6.59
C THR A 38 31.92 1.86 -6.42
N ILE A 39 31.09 2.49 -7.24
CA ILE A 39 29.63 2.38 -7.23
C ILE A 39 29.20 0.91 -7.43
N ASP A 40 28.44 0.35 -6.49
CA ASP A 40 27.82 -0.98 -6.62
C ASP A 40 26.58 -0.96 -7.55
N GLY A 41 26.75 -0.47 -8.77
CA GLY A 41 25.71 -0.46 -9.82
C GLY A 41 24.47 0.42 -9.55
N ALA A 42 24.23 0.88 -8.32
CA ALA A 42 23.12 1.75 -7.92
C ALA A 42 23.55 3.23 -7.94
N GLY A 43 24.00 3.74 -9.10
CA GLY A 43 24.44 5.13 -9.23
C GLY A 43 23.35 6.11 -8.80
N LEU A 44 23.43 6.64 -7.58
CA LEU A 44 22.51 7.63 -7.02
C LEU A 44 22.91 9.08 -7.38
N GLY A 45 23.87 9.28 -8.28
CA GLY A 45 24.36 10.60 -8.64
C GLY A 45 25.23 11.24 -7.54
N GLY A 46 26.53 11.34 -7.81
CA GLY A 46 27.53 11.97 -6.92
C GLY A 46 28.13 11.00 -5.90
N ASP A 47 29.44 10.75 -6.02
CA ASP A 47 30.23 9.75 -5.27
C ASP A 47 30.38 10.01 -3.75
N THR A 48 29.56 10.86 -3.12
CA THR A 48 29.90 11.43 -1.80
C THR A 48 28.75 11.60 -0.80
N GLN A 49 27.48 11.30 -1.12
CA GLN A 49 26.37 11.71 -0.24
C GLN A 49 26.46 11.11 1.17
N THR A 50 26.58 9.79 1.34
CA THR A 50 26.61 9.19 2.69
C THR A 50 27.84 9.54 3.52
N LEU A 51 28.99 9.78 2.87
CA LEU A 51 30.21 10.27 3.55
C LEU A 51 30.03 11.72 3.97
N ARG A 52 29.49 12.55 3.08
CA ARG A 52 29.22 13.97 3.31
C ARG A 52 28.12 14.19 4.35
N ASP A 53 27.08 13.36 4.37
CA ASP A 53 25.99 13.38 5.36
C ASP A 53 26.51 13.04 6.77
N LEU A 54 27.64 12.34 6.84
CA LEU A 54 28.37 12.05 8.07
C LEU A 54 29.55 13.00 8.30
N GLY A 55 29.72 14.05 7.48
CA GLY A 55 30.78 15.04 7.60
C GLY A 55 32.19 14.59 7.19
N PHE A 56 32.31 13.49 6.45
CA PHE A 56 33.60 12.99 5.97
C PHE A 56 33.86 13.41 4.53
N VAL A 57 35.10 13.84 4.27
CA VAL A 57 35.53 14.25 2.93
C VAL A 57 36.48 13.21 2.33
N GLU A 58 36.30 12.93 1.04
CA GLU A 58 37.22 12.04 0.31
C GLU A 58 38.66 12.57 0.35
N GLY A 59 39.62 11.70 0.64
CA GLY A 59 41.03 12.04 0.74
C GLY A 59 41.47 12.51 2.13
N GLU A 60 40.56 12.61 3.10
CA GLU A 60 40.94 12.81 4.50
C GLU A 60 41.64 11.58 5.07
N GLU A 61 42.75 11.82 5.78
CA GLU A 61 43.53 10.78 6.44
C GLU A 61 43.96 11.26 7.83
N SER A 62 43.55 10.53 8.87
CA SER A 62 43.88 10.84 10.25
C SER A 62 43.90 9.57 11.11
N ALA A 63 44.66 9.59 12.21
CA ALA A 63 44.63 8.51 13.21
C ALA A 63 43.24 8.35 13.85
N THR A 64 42.46 9.44 13.86
CA THR A 64 41.04 9.44 14.21
C THR A 64 40.33 10.43 13.30
N LEU A 65 39.38 9.95 12.51
CA LEU A 65 38.53 10.78 11.66
C LEU A 65 37.20 10.95 12.39
N ALA A 66 36.86 12.17 12.78
CA ALA A 66 35.56 12.50 13.35
C ALA A 66 34.69 13.14 12.28
N GLY A 67 33.44 12.69 12.21
CA GLY A 67 32.43 13.23 11.31
C GLY A 67 31.70 14.42 11.90
N ASP A 68 30.76 14.96 11.15
CA ASP A 68 29.88 16.04 11.59
C ASP A 68 28.91 15.54 12.67
N ARG A 69 28.37 16.51 13.41
CA ARG A 69 27.29 16.28 14.36
C ARG A 69 26.06 15.73 13.65
N VAL A 70 25.54 14.59 14.13
CA VAL A 70 24.33 13.92 13.63
C VAL A 70 23.13 14.04 14.57
N SER A 71 23.30 14.64 15.76
CA SER A 71 22.23 14.94 16.71
C SER A 71 22.21 16.41 17.10
N SER A 72 21.04 17.06 17.06
CA SER A 72 20.91 18.48 17.41
C SER A 72 20.87 18.78 18.91
N GLY A 73 20.58 17.79 19.74
CA GLY A 73 20.20 18.03 21.14
C GLY A 73 18.72 18.46 21.30
N LEU A 74 18.31 18.76 22.53
CA LEU A 74 16.91 19.04 22.85
C LEU A 74 16.54 20.49 22.52
N GLY A 75 15.38 20.69 21.90
CA GLY A 75 14.81 22.02 21.65
C GLY A 75 15.47 22.81 20.52
N THR A 76 16.41 22.20 19.80
CA THR A 76 17.08 22.80 18.66
C THR A 76 17.34 21.77 17.58
N VAL A 77 17.92 22.24 16.49
CA VAL A 77 18.01 21.51 15.25
C VAL A 77 19.32 21.79 14.52
N LEU A 78 19.81 20.82 13.75
CA LEU A 78 21.07 20.97 13.03
C LEU A 78 20.91 21.93 11.86
N LEU A 79 21.84 22.87 11.73
CA LEU A 79 21.88 23.77 10.57
C LEU A 79 22.05 22.98 9.27
N GLY A 80 22.82 21.88 9.28
CA GLY A 80 22.98 20.99 8.14
C GLY A 80 21.68 20.30 7.69
N THR A 81 20.67 20.17 8.55
CA THR A 81 19.37 19.55 8.21
C THR A 81 18.36 20.55 7.64
N LEU A 82 18.67 21.84 7.58
CA LEU A 82 17.76 22.83 6.99
C LEU A 82 17.80 22.72 5.46
N GLN A 83 16.76 23.24 4.80
CA GLN A 83 16.64 23.24 3.32
C GLN A 83 16.83 21.84 2.72
N GLY A 84 16.13 20.85 3.29
CA GLY A 84 16.18 19.46 2.87
C GLY A 84 17.55 18.78 3.00
N GLY A 85 18.43 19.30 3.86
CA GLY A 85 19.79 18.80 4.05
C GLY A 85 20.87 19.60 3.31
N ALA A 86 20.49 20.68 2.60
CA ALA A 86 21.45 21.57 1.96
C ALA A 86 22.15 22.52 2.96
N GLY A 87 21.52 22.72 4.11
CA GLY A 87 21.95 23.64 5.16
C GLY A 87 21.68 25.11 4.82
N ILE A 88 22.31 26.02 5.56
CA ILE A 88 22.05 27.47 5.42
C ILE A 88 22.68 28.10 4.17
N GLY A 89 23.57 27.38 3.47
CA GLY A 89 24.13 27.78 2.17
C GLY A 89 25.05 29.01 2.15
N GLY A 90 25.24 29.69 3.29
CA GLY A 90 26.01 30.92 3.39
C GLY A 90 26.58 31.17 4.78
N SER A 91 27.45 32.17 4.88
CA SER A 91 28.24 32.45 6.09
C SER A 91 27.86 33.76 6.79
N THR A 92 27.04 34.60 6.15
CA THR A 92 26.73 35.96 6.58
C THR A 92 25.24 36.28 6.60
N LEU A 93 24.84 37.07 7.59
CA LEU A 93 23.49 37.62 7.73
C LEU A 93 23.61 39.09 8.12
N THR A 94 22.91 39.96 7.40
CA THR A 94 22.80 41.38 7.72
C THR A 94 21.37 41.72 8.08
N VAL A 95 21.18 42.34 9.23
CA VAL A 95 19.88 42.76 9.74
C VAL A 95 19.93 44.27 9.96
N THR A 96 18.92 44.98 9.46
CA THR A 96 18.74 46.42 9.65
C THR A 96 17.36 46.66 10.24
N ASP A 97 17.31 47.38 11.35
CA ASP A 97 16.05 47.80 11.98
C ASP A 97 15.40 48.96 11.23
N ARG A 98 14.20 49.34 11.65
CA ARG A 98 13.46 50.45 11.02
C ARG A 98 13.99 51.82 11.39
N ASP A 99 14.87 51.94 12.38
CA ASP A 99 15.63 53.16 12.71
C ASP A 99 16.86 53.35 11.79
N GLY A 100 17.24 52.29 11.07
CA GLY A 100 18.34 52.24 10.12
C GLY A 100 19.67 51.79 10.72
N ASP A 101 19.66 51.33 11.98
CA ASP A 101 20.82 50.66 12.58
C ASP A 101 20.96 49.26 11.98
N SER A 102 22.19 48.85 11.68
CA SER A 102 22.47 47.62 10.92
C SER A 102 23.65 46.86 11.50
N VAL A 103 23.56 45.53 11.47
CA VAL A 103 24.63 44.62 11.86
C VAL A 103 24.81 43.53 10.82
N THR A 104 26.06 43.23 10.46
CA THR A 104 26.42 42.03 9.68
C THR A 104 27.11 41.02 10.59
N VAL A 105 26.51 39.85 10.71
CA VAL A 105 27.04 38.68 11.41
C VAL A 105 27.68 37.76 10.38
N GLY A 106 28.85 37.21 10.68
CA GLY A 106 29.60 36.31 9.79
C GLY A 106 30.00 35.00 10.47
N ASN A 107 30.56 34.07 9.69
CA ASN A 107 30.94 32.71 10.11
C ASN A 107 29.76 31.86 10.63
N LEU A 108 28.55 32.08 10.11
CA LEU A 108 27.37 31.32 10.49
C LEU A 108 27.44 29.85 10.05
N ASP A 109 28.21 29.58 9.00
CA ASP A 109 28.51 28.25 8.46
C ASP A 109 29.39 27.40 9.37
N GLN A 110 30.02 27.99 10.40
CA GLN A 110 30.80 27.28 11.41
C GLN A 110 29.96 26.85 12.62
N LEU A 111 28.71 27.27 12.69
CA LEU A 111 27.80 26.90 13.76
C LEU A 111 27.12 25.58 13.42
N GLU A 112 26.74 24.80 14.42
CA GLU A 112 26.19 23.47 14.19
C GLU A 112 24.66 23.44 14.37
N THR A 113 24.12 24.30 15.23
CA THR A 113 22.69 24.29 15.60
C THR A 113 22.00 25.63 15.38
N LEU A 114 20.68 25.59 15.14
CA LEU A 114 19.86 26.79 14.99
C LEU A 114 19.84 27.64 16.26
N GLU A 115 19.83 27.02 17.43
CA GLU A 115 19.86 27.73 18.72
C GLU A 115 21.16 28.53 18.87
N GLU A 116 22.30 27.90 18.58
CA GLU A 116 23.60 28.58 18.60
C GLU A 116 23.60 29.77 17.63
N LEU A 117 23.07 29.58 16.41
CA LEU A 117 22.92 30.64 15.43
C LEU A 117 22.06 31.81 15.95
N LEU A 118 20.88 31.52 16.50
CA LEU A 118 19.98 32.56 17.01
C LEU A 118 20.60 33.32 18.19
N VAL A 119 21.34 32.63 19.06
CA VAL A 119 22.07 33.27 20.17
C VAL A 119 23.19 34.18 19.67
N VAL A 120 23.98 33.73 18.68
CA VAL A 120 25.07 34.52 18.09
C VAL A 120 24.53 35.75 17.38
N VAL A 121 23.49 35.59 16.55
CA VAL A 121 22.84 36.69 15.82
C VAL A 121 22.18 37.67 16.79
N GLY A 122 21.41 37.18 17.78
CA GLY A 122 20.78 38.01 18.81
C GLY A 122 21.77 38.83 19.63
N SER A 123 22.89 38.22 20.00
CA SER A 123 23.97 38.91 20.74
C SER A 123 24.62 40.00 19.90
N ALA A 124 24.80 39.78 18.59
CA ALA A 124 25.37 40.75 17.67
C ALA A 124 24.44 41.95 17.43
N MET A 125 23.13 41.71 17.29
CA MET A 125 22.10 42.77 17.19
C MET A 125 22.07 43.64 18.44
N THR A 126 21.98 43.02 19.62
CA THR A 126 22.01 43.73 20.92
C THR A 126 23.29 44.55 21.09
N GLY A 127 24.44 44.01 20.66
CA GLY A 127 25.73 44.69 20.73
C GLY A 127 25.89 45.88 19.78
N SER A 128 25.05 45.96 18.75
CA SER A 128 25.11 46.97 17.68
C SER A 128 23.94 47.95 17.70
N ASN A 129 23.10 47.92 18.75
CA ASN A 129 21.90 48.75 18.88
C ASN A 129 20.86 48.51 17.76
N VAL A 130 20.80 47.29 17.24
CA VAL A 130 19.76 46.90 16.26
C VAL A 130 18.60 46.29 17.05
N ASP A 131 17.46 46.99 17.10
CA ASP A 131 16.28 46.60 17.88
C ASP A 131 15.40 45.60 17.10
N VAL A 132 15.99 44.45 16.72
CA VAL A 132 15.31 43.34 16.03
C VAL A 132 15.49 42.05 16.81
N SER A 133 14.44 41.24 16.88
CA SER A 133 14.47 39.88 17.39
C SER A 133 14.18 38.88 16.27
N ILE A 134 14.92 37.77 16.28
CA ILE A 134 14.69 36.62 15.39
C ILE A 134 14.47 35.40 16.28
N ARG A 135 13.33 34.73 16.13
CA ARG A 135 12.97 33.53 16.88
C ARG A 135 12.34 32.49 15.97
N VAL A 136 12.22 31.24 16.43
CA VAL A 136 11.37 30.25 15.75
C VAL A 136 9.90 30.70 15.86
N ASN A 137 9.13 30.55 14.78
CA ASN A 137 7.70 30.86 14.77
C ASN A 137 6.90 29.90 15.66
N ASP A 138 5.63 30.22 15.88
CA ASP A 138 4.79 29.45 16.80
C ASP A 138 4.45 28.06 16.22
N GLU A 139 4.49 27.91 14.89
CA GLU A 139 4.33 26.63 14.17
C GLU A 139 5.59 25.74 14.23
N GLY A 140 6.75 26.28 14.60
CA GLY A 140 8.01 25.52 14.72
C GLY A 140 8.72 25.18 13.41
N ASN A 141 8.21 25.65 12.26
CA ASN A 141 8.74 25.33 10.94
C ASN A 141 9.55 26.48 10.30
N GLY A 142 9.41 27.71 10.80
CA GLY A 142 9.97 28.94 10.21
C GLY A 142 10.61 29.86 11.25
N LEU A 143 11.15 31.00 10.79
CA LEU A 143 11.63 32.06 11.66
C LEU A 143 10.67 33.25 11.66
N LEU A 144 10.46 33.86 12.81
CA LEU A 144 9.75 35.12 12.98
C LEU A 144 10.76 36.23 13.26
N VAL A 145 10.76 37.26 12.41
CA VAL A 145 11.56 38.48 12.57
C VAL A 145 10.64 39.57 13.09
N THR A 146 10.98 40.20 14.21
CA THR A 146 10.20 41.27 14.84
C THR A 146 11.12 42.45 15.12
N ASP A 147 10.82 43.59 14.51
CA ASP A 147 11.40 44.89 14.83
C ASP A 147 10.68 45.49 16.04
N GLU A 148 11.45 45.91 17.04
CA GLU A 148 10.96 46.53 18.28
C GLU A 148 11.34 48.03 18.35
N SER A 149 11.89 48.58 17.27
CA SER A 149 12.29 49.97 17.17
C SER A 149 11.07 50.90 16.99
N ASP A 150 11.24 52.20 17.27
CA ASP A 150 10.21 53.21 16.98
C ASP A 150 10.34 53.78 15.54
N GLY A 151 11.19 53.15 14.73
CA GLY A 151 11.60 53.61 13.41
C GLY A 151 10.51 53.52 12.35
N THR A 152 10.55 54.46 11.39
CA THR A 152 9.61 54.50 10.27
C THR A 152 10.20 53.99 8.95
N GLY A 153 11.46 53.52 8.97
CA GLY A 153 12.12 52.88 7.85
C GLY A 153 11.55 51.51 7.52
N ASN A 154 12.27 50.78 6.67
CA ASN A 154 11.95 49.39 6.38
C ASN A 154 12.80 48.48 7.28
N LEU A 155 12.19 47.41 7.79
CA LEU A 155 12.94 46.27 8.32
C LEU A 155 13.62 45.58 7.14
N GLN A 156 14.92 45.30 7.26
CA GLN A 156 15.69 44.64 6.21
C GLN A 156 16.49 43.45 6.71
N VAL A 157 16.43 42.35 5.95
CA VAL A 157 17.29 41.16 6.17
C VAL A 157 17.89 40.74 4.84
N SER A 158 19.21 40.59 4.82
CA SER A 158 19.99 40.20 3.65
C SER A 158 21.20 39.37 4.05
N GLY A 159 21.98 38.88 3.07
CA GLY A 159 23.13 38.00 3.31
C GLY A 159 22.98 36.67 2.56
N ASP A 160 24.07 35.95 2.42
CA ASP A 160 24.10 34.64 1.75
C ASP A 160 23.42 33.54 2.59
N ALA A 161 23.40 33.66 3.92
CA ALA A 161 22.69 32.72 4.80
C ALA A 161 21.18 33.00 4.90
N ALA A 162 20.70 34.17 4.47
CA ALA A 162 19.31 34.60 4.69
C ALA A 162 18.30 33.67 3.99
N ALA A 163 18.64 33.17 2.79
CA ALA A 163 17.78 32.26 2.03
C ALA A 163 17.64 30.91 2.74
N GLY A 164 18.76 30.34 3.23
CA GLY A 164 18.72 29.07 3.96
C GLY A 164 17.98 29.16 5.30
N LEU A 165 17.88 30.36 5.86
CA LEU A 165 17.11 30.66 7.07
C LEU A 165 15.64 31.06 6.78
N GLY A 166 15.19 31.03 5.52
CA GLY A 166 13.81 31.37 5.15
C GLY A 166 13.45 32.86 5.36
N ILE A 167 14.44 33.74 5.54
CA ILE A 167 14.25 35.17 5.86
C ILE A 167 14.97 36.09 4.86
N ALA A 168 15.14 35.62 3.61
CA ALA A 168 15.75 36.40 2.55
C ALA A 168 14.82 37.51 2.02
N ASN A 169 15.43 38.53 1.41
CA ASN A 169 14.75 39.59 0.66
C ASN A 169 13.71 40.37 1.48
N ILE A 170 13.86 40.42 2.80
CA ILE A 170 13.05 41.29 3.65
C ILE A 170 13.50 42.73 3.41
N ASP A 171 12.58 43.56 2.92
CA ASP A 171 12.72 45.01 2.80
C ASP A 171 11.32 45.63 2.82
N ILE A 172 10.71 45.64 4.01
CA ILE A 172 9.30 46.00 4.15
C ILE A 172 9.05 46.98 5.30
N ALA A 173 8.03 47.82 5.12
CA ALA A 173 7.55 48.73 6.16
C ALA A 173 6.58 48.03 7.13
N SER A 174 6.94 46.84 7.62
CA SER A 174 6.24 46.11 8.69
C SER A 174 7.17 45.91 9.89
N ASP A 175 6.59 45.77 11.08
CA ASP A 175 7.34 45.47 12.31
C ASP A 175 7.52 43.96 12.49
N VAL A 176 6.73 43.15 11.79
CA VAL A 176 6.77 41.69 11.90
C VAL A 176 6.81 41.06 10.51
N VAL A 177 7.68 40.07 10.35
CA VAL A 177 7.83 39.24 9.16
C VAL A 177 7.92 37.77 9.56
N GLN A 178 7.03 36.96 9.00
CA GLN A 178 7.14 35.51 9.05
C GLN A 178 8.00 35.05 7.87
N GLY A 179 9.07 34.32 8.20
CA GLY A 179 9.92 33.65 7.22
C GLY A 179 9.25 32.41 6.65
N GLU A 180 9.82 31.91 5.57
CA GLU A 180 9.41 30.67 4.90
C GLU A 180 9.75 29.44 5.76
N ASN A 181 9.11 28.31 5.41
CA ASN A 181 9.43 27.02 5.97
C ASN A 181 10.94 26.72 5.81
N LEU A 182 11.60 26.37 6.91
CA LEU A 182 13.01 26.00 6.94
C LEU A 182 13.32 24.67 6.26
N GLN A 183 12.28 23.93 5.84
CA GLN A 183 12.37 22.64 5.16
C GLN A 183 13.30 21.68 5.90
N ARG A 184 12.90 21.37 7.14
CA ARG A 184 13.71 20.55 8.02
C ARG A 184 13.73 19.12 7.48
N GLN A 185 14.91 18.61 7.14
CA GLN A 185 15.08 17.24 6.73
C GLN A 185 14.79 16.29 7.91
N TYR A 186 13.77 15.46 7.75
CA TYR A 186 13.45 14.38 8.68
C TYR A 186 13.41 13.01 7.99
N VAL A 187 13.53 12.98 6.66
CA VAL A 187 13.69 11.76 5.87
C VAL A 187 15.12 11.66 5.35
N SER A 188 15.70 10.47 5.55
CA SER A 188 17.03 10.10 5.07
C SER A 188 16.96 8.76 4.33
N MET A 189 18.05 8.38 3.67
CA MET A 189 18.16 7.05 3.06
C MET A 189 17.99 5.92 4.10
N ALA A 190 18.37 6.16 5.35
CA ALA A 190 18.25 5.19 6.43
C ALA A 190 16.85 5.14 7.06
N SER A 191 15.95 6.06 6.71
CA SER A 191 14.60 6.11 7.29
C SER A 191 13.87 4.78 7.07
N PRO A 192 13.39 4.14 8.14
CA PRO A 192 12.64 2.89 8.05
C PRO A 192 11.32 3.10 7.29
N LEU A 193 10.99 2.20 6.39
CA LEU A 193 9.72 2.24 5.67
C LEU A 193 8.52 2.18 6.61
N SER A 194 8.65 1.58 7.79
CA SER A 194 7.59 1.52 8.81
C SER A 194 7.27 2.86 9.45
N GLU A 195 8.18 3.83 9.41
CA GLU A 195 8.01 5.14 10.06
C GLU A 195 7.53 6.23 9.10
N LEU A 196 7.62 5.98 7.79
CA LEU A 196 7.15 6.90 6.75
C LEU A 196 5.62 6.90 6.64
N ASN A 197 5.07 7.77 5.78
CA ASN A 197 3.63 7.92 5.57
C ASN A 197 2.87 8.22 6.88
N TYR A 198 3.37 9.23 7.61
CA TYR A 198 2.81 9.67 8.90
C TYR A 198 2.79 8.56 9.95
N GLY A 199 3.83 7.72 9.97
CA GLY A 199 3.95 6.58 10.89
C GLY A 199 3.09 5.36 10.54
N ARG A 200 2.26 5.42 9.48
CA ARG A 200 1.46 4.26 9.02
C ARG A 200 2.31 3.20 8.31
N GLY A 201 3.52 3.60 7.92
CA GLY A 201 4.45 2.79 7.17
C GLY A 201 4.12 2.70 5.68
N ILE A 202 5.09 2.20 4.93
CA ILE A 202 4.98 1.85 3.52
C ILE A 202 4.82 0.33 3.41
N GLY A 203 3.66 -0.11 2.92
CA GLY A 203 3.39 -1.53 2.69
C GLY A 203 4.17 -2.10 1.49
N THR A 204 4.14 -3.43 1.37
CA THR A 204 4.68 -4.12 0.18
C THR A 204 3.75 -3.95 -1.02
N GLY A 205 4.31 -3.91 -2.23
CA GLY A 205 3.50 -3.71 -3.43
C GLY A 205 4.31 -3.62 -4.70
N LYS A 206 3.59 -3.42 -5.81
CA LYS A 206 4.15 -3.24 -7.14
C LYS A 206 3.58 -1.99 -7.75
N PHE A 207 4.44 -1.24 -8.41
CA PHE A 207 4.04 -0.09 -9.20
C PHE A 207 4.86 -0.04 -10.48
N LYS A 208 4.34 0.69 -11.45
CA LYS A 208 4.90 0.82 -12.79
C LYS A 208 5.38 2.24 -12.97
N ILE A 209 6.64 2.40 -13.39
CA ILE A 209 7.18 3.69 -13.83
C ILE A 209 7.25 3.69 -15.35
N THR A 210 6.77 4.75 -15.97
CA THR A 210 6.89 5.01 -17.41
C THR A 210 7.75 6.26 -17.60
N ASN A 211 8.92 6.13 -18.22
CA ASN A 211 9.81 7.28 -18.48
C ASN A 211 9.32 8.13 -19.67
N GLY A 212 9.99 9.24 -19.95
CA GLY A 212 9.61 10.17 -21.02
C GLY A 212 9.76 9.61 -22.43
N GLN A 213 10.42 8.47 -22.61
CA GLN A 213 10.44 7.72 -23.88
C GLN A 213 9.23 6.78 -24.03
N GLY A 214 8.39 6.66 -23.00
CA GLY A 214 7.26 5.74 -22.94
C GLY A 214 7.64 4.32 -22.50
N GLU A 215 8.89 4.10 -22.08
CA GLU A 215 9.35 2.79 -21.62
C GLU A 215 8.82 2.53 -20.22
N THR A 216 8.22 1.36 -20.06
CA THR A 216 7.49 0.94 -18.87
C THR A 216 8.29 -0.10 -18.10
N GLN A 217 8.47 0.10 -16.79
CA GLN A 217 9.20 -0.80 -15.91
C GLN A 217 8.43 -1.00 -14.61
N THR A 218 8.35 -2.25 -14.15
CA THR A 218 7.63 -2.61 -12.92
C THR A 218 8.61 -2.74 -11.77
N ILE A 219 8.38 -1.97 -10.72
CA ILE A 219 9.15 -1.98 -9.47
C ILE A 219 8.37 -2.79 -8.45
N ASN A 220 9.08 -3.64 -7.70
CA ASN A 220 8.51 -4.48 -6.66
C ASN A 220 9.16 -4.16 -5.32
N ILE A 221 8.37 -3.67 -4.37
CA ILE A 221 8.82 -3.44 -2.99
C ILE A 221 8.32 -4.60 -2.15
N GLY A 222 9.25 -5.52 -1.84
CA GLY A 222 9.00 -6.73 -1.10
C GLY A 222 9.23 -6.58 0.40
N SER A 223 9.07 -7.67 1.14
CA SER A 223 9.33 -7.73 2.58
C SER A 223 10.81 -7.55 2.95
N ASP A 224 11.70 -7.69 1.96
CA ASP A 224 13.15 -7.48 2.04
C ASP A 224 13.55 -6.00 1.98
N SER A 225 12.70 -5.12 1.44
CA SER A 225 12.90 -3.68 1.52
C SER A 225 12.53 -3.17 2.92
N LYS A 226 13.48 -2.57 3.64
CA LYS A 226 13.28 -2.07 5.02
C LYS A 226 13.43 -0.58 5.15
N THR A 227 14.21 0.04 4.27
CA THR A 227 14.56 1.46 4.33
C THR A 227 14.27 2.16 3.01
N LEU A 228 14.24 3.49 3.05
CA LEU A 228 14.11 4.29 1.83
C LEU A 228 15.27 4.07 0.85
N TYR A 229 16.46 3.77 1.35
CA TYR A 229 17.60 3.34 0.56
C TYR A 229 17.27 2.11 -0.30
N ASP A 230 16.60 1.10 0.29
CA ASP A 230 16.24 -0.11 -0.43
C ASP A 230 15.28 0.22 -1.58
N VAL A 231 14.29 1.07 -1.32
CA VAL A 231 13.33 1.54 -2.34
C VAL A 231 14.04 2.28 -3.48
N MET A 232 14.90 3.24 -3.15
CA MET A 232 15.67 3.99 -4.15
C MET A 232 16.57 3.08 -4.97
N ARG A 233 17.22 2.09 -4.34
CA ARG A 233 18.05 1.09 -5.01
C ARG A 233 17.24 0.22 -5.97
N GLU A 234 16.05 -0.24 -5.58
CA GLU A 234 15.17 -1.01 -6.46
C GLU A 234 14.69 -0.17 -7.66
N ILE A 235 14.32 1.10 -7.44
CA ILE A 235 13.91 2.00 -8.53
C ILE A 235 15.08 2.23 -9.49
N ASN A 236 16.24 2.66 -8.99
CA ASN A 236 17.39 3.02 -9.82
C ASN A 236 18.07 1.82 -10.47
N GLY A 237 17.98 0.64 -9.85
CA GLY A 237 18.51 -0.61 -10.41
C GLY A 237 17.65 -1.17 -11.54
N ILE A 238 16.34 -0.89 -11.53
CA ILE A 238 15.41 -1.43 -12.52
C ILE A 238 15.10 -0.39 -13.60
N ALA A 239 14.73 0.84 -13.22
CA ALA A 239 14.14 1.85 -14.09
C ALA A 239 15.19 2.62 -14.94
N SER A 240 15.44 2.15 -16.17
CA SER A 240 16.28 2.85 -17.14
C SER A 240 15.74 4.24 -17.49
N GLY A 241 16.64 5.24 -17.46
CA GLY A 241 16.28 6.64 -17.76
C GLY A 241 15.47 7.32 -16.67
N VAL A 242 15.47 6.79 -15.44
CA VAL A 242 14.82 7.37 -14.27
C VAL A 242 15.84 7.39 -13.11
N GLN A 243 15.79 8.45 -12.32
CA GLN A 243 16.58 8.58 -11.10
C GLN A 243 15.67 8.90 -9.90
N ALA A 244 15.69 8.06 -8.89
CA ALA A 244 15.11 8.31 -7.58
C ALA A 244 16.17 8.81 -6.62
N ARG A 245 15.89 9.92 -5.93
CA ARG A 245 16.74 10.50 -4.87
C ARG A 245 15.86 11.06 -3.74
N LEU A 246 16.48 11.45 -2.63
CA LEU A 246 15.78 12.28 -1.63
C LEU A 246 15.35 13.59 -2.28
N ASN A 247 14.15 14.06 -1.96
CA ASN A 247 13.65 15.31 -2.49
C ASN A 247 14.32 16.52 -1.83
N ASP A 248 14.17 17.68 -2.45
CA ASP A 248 14.85 18.90 -2.03
C ASP A 248 14.27 19.51 -0.74
N ASN A 249 13.08 19.08 -0.33
CA ASN A 249 12.46 19.45 0.96
C ASN A 249 12.94 18.56 2.12
N GLY A 250 13.58 17.43 1.84
CA GLY A 250 14.08 16.49 2.85
C GLY A 250 13.00 15.72 3.60
N ASP A 251 11.82 15.60 3.01
CA ASP A 251 10.65 14.97 3.59
C ASP A 251 10.14 13.76 2.77
N GLY A 252 10.75 13.47 1.63
CA GLY A 252 10.33 12.37 0.78
C GLY A 252 11.36 11.98 -0.27
N ILE A 253 10.89 11.35 -1.34
CA ILE A 253 11.71 11.06 -2.53
C ILE A 253 11.17 11.81 -3.73
N ILE A 254 12.07 12.13 -4.64
CA ILE A 254 11.75 12.65 -5.96
C ILE A 254 12.17 11.62 -7.01
N ILE A 255 11.33 11.45 -8.02
CA ILE A 255 11.59 10.62 -9.19
C ILE A 255 11.77 11.54 -10.39
N GLU A 256 12.98 11.59 -10.91
CA GLU A 256 13.39 12.44 -12.03
C GLU A 256 13.55 11.61 -13.30
N ASP A 257 13.02 12.12 -14.40
CA ASP A 257 13.27 11.55 -15.71
C ASP A 257 14.64 12.01 -16.23
N THR A 258 15.53 11.06 -16.47
CA THR A 258 16.86 11.32 -17.05
C THR A 258 16.95 10.88 -18.52
N SER A 259 15.84 10.41 -19.08
CA SER A 259 15.75 9.99 -20.48
C SER A 259 15.63 11.19 -21.43
N PRO A 260 16.08 11.08 -22.70
CA PRO A 260 15.92 12.13 -23.71
C PRO A 260 14.48 12.23 -24.25
N GLY A 261 13.49 11.78 -23.48
CA GLY A 261 12.10 11.64 -23.88
C GLY A 261 11.31 12.95 -23.96
N THR A 262 10.06 12.87 -24.46
CA THR A 262 9.14 14.02 -24.56
C THR A 262 7.78 13.76 -23.93
N LEU A 263 7.62 12.64 -23.22
CA LEU A 263 6.44 12.35 -22.41
C LEU A 263 6.72 12.75 -20.95
N PRO A 264 5.69 13.13 -20.18
CA PRO A 264 5.83 13.23 -18.74
C PRO A 264 6.10 11.84 -18.14
N ILE A 265 6.93 11.78 -17.11
CA ILE A 265 7.11 10.57 -16.32
C ILE A 265 5.79 10.23 -15.61
N LYS A 266 5.46 8.94 -15.56
CA LYS A 266 4.21 8.46 -14.97
C LYS A 266 4.45 7.27 -14.05
N VAL A 267 3.84 7.29 -12.87
CA VAL A 267 3.84 6.22 -11.89
C VAL A 267 2.41 5.71 -11.68
N GLU A 268 2.21 4.41 -11.84
CA GLU A 268 0.90 3.77 -11.70
C GLU A 268 0.98 2.62 -10.70
N SER A 269 -0.01 2.47 -9.82
CA SER A 269 -0.08 1.30 -8.93
C SER A 269 -0.49 0.06 -9.72
N VAL A 270 0.17 -1.07 -9.45
CA VAL A 270 -0.18 -2.39 -9.99
C VAL A 270 -0.82 -3.25 -8.90
N SER A 271 -0.23 -3.25 -7.70
CA SER A 271 -0.78 -3.94 -6.53
C SER A 271 -0.28 -3.28 -5.24
N GLY A 272 -1.13 -3.19 -4.22
CA GLY A 272 -0.80 -2.52 -2.97
C GLY A 272 -0.85 -0.99 -3.08
N SER A 273 -0.36 -0.31 -2.06
CA SER A 273 -0.43 1.15 -1.92
C SER A 273 0.93 1.84 -1.91
N THR A 274 2.03 1.10 -2.07
CA THR A 274 3.42 1.60 -1.96
C THR A 274 3.68 2.92 -2.68
N ALA A 275 3.32 3.04 -3.96
CA ALA A 275 3.55 4.28 -4.71
C ALA A 275 2.74 5.47 -4.17
N ARG A 276 1.52 5.23 -3.68
CA ARG A 276 0.67 6.27 -3.06
C ARG A 276 1.25 6.68 -1.71
N ASP A 277 1.65 5.70 -0.91
CA ASP A 277 2.14 5.92 0.46
C ASP A 277 3.53 6.61 0.45
N LEU A 278 4.31 6.41 -0.61
CA LEU A 278 5.55 7.15 -0.90
C LEU A 278 5.30 8.55 -1.52
N GLY A 279 4.05 8.93 -1.76
CA GLY A 279 3.70 10.20 -2.40
C GLY A 279 3.99 10.30 -3.90
N ILE A 280 4.54 9.26 -4.53
CA ILE A 280 5.01 9.28 -5.93
C ILE A 280 3.97 8.82 -6.96
N LEU A 281 2.75 8.49 -6.56
CA LEU A 281 1.71 8.03 -7.49
C LEU A 281 1.16 9.21 -8.30
N GLY A 282 1.32 9.19 -9.62
CA GLY A 282 0.81 10.26 -10.49
C GLY A 282 1.55 10.37 -11.81
N GLU A 283 1.33 11.49 -12.50
CA GLU A 283 1.99 11.85 -13.76
C GLU A 283 2.58 13.24 -13.59
N ALA A 284 3.82 13.45 -14.04
CA ALA A 284 4.45 14.76 -14.01
C ALA A 284 3.66 15.77 -14.86
N SER A 285 3.71 17.05 -14.47
CA SER A 285 3.01 18.12 -15.16
C SER A 285 3.57 18.42 -16.56
N GLU A 286 4.85 18.13 -16.78
CA GLU A 286 5.58 18.44 -18.00
C GLU A 286 6.47 17.28 -18.46
N ALA A 287 6.81 17.28 -19.76
CA ALA A 287 7.72 16.30 -20.36
C ALA A 287 9.15 16.44 -19.82
N GLY A 288 9.77 15.34 -19.40
CA GLY A 288 11.06 15.38 -18.70
C GLY A 288 11.00 16.01 -17.31
N GLY A 289 9.79 16.18 -16.76
CA GLY A 289 9.57 16.64 -15.39
C GLY A 289 9.87 15.55 -14.35
N SER A 290 9.60 15.88 -13.09
CA SER A 290 9.77 14.99 -11.96
C SER A 290 8.45 14.76 -11.23
N ILE A 291 8.40 13.71 -10.43
CA ILE A 291 7.33 13.47 -9.46
C ILE A 291 7.93 13.60 -8.07
N ASP A 292 7.47 14.58 -7.31
CA ASP A 292 7.88 14.80 -5.93
C ASP A 292 6.91 14.10 -4.97
N GLY A 293 7.45 13.14 -4.21
CA GLY A 293 6.76 12.40 -3.16
C GLY A 293 6.75 13.10 -1.80
N SER A 294 6.90 14.43 -1.78
CA SER A 294 6.85 15.25 -0.56
C SER A 294 5.58 14.98 0.27
N TYR A 295 5.79 14.86 1.58
CA TYR A 295 4.75 14.80 2.61
C TYR A 295 4.30 16.21 3.05
N GLU A 296 4.82 17.26 2.45
CA GLU A 296 4.25 18.60 2.45
C GLU A 296 3.24 18.75 1.30
N LYS A 297 2.20 19.56 1.53
CA LYS A 297 1.27 20.00 0.47
C LYS A 297 1.09 21.50 0.52
N VAL A 298 1.44 22.15 -0.59
CA VAL A 298 1.22 23.58 -0.82
C VAL A 298 -0.13 23.76 -1.49
N LEU A 299 -0.96 24.63 -0.93
CA LEU A 299 -2.28 24.97 -1.46
C LEU A 299 -2.31 26.45 -1.83
N ASP A 300 -2.40 26.72 -3.12
CA ASP A 300 -2.54 28.09 -3.62
C ASP A 300 -3.93 28.64 -3.30
N LEU A 301 -3.98 29.78 -2.60
CA LEU A 301 -5.21 30.50 -2.29
C LEU A 301 -5.32 31.76 -3.14
N ASP A 302 -6.49 31.94 -3.75
CA ASP A 302 -6.83 33.14 -4.50
C ASP A 302 -7.56 34.13 -3.59
N THR A 303 -7.35 35.43 -3.81
CA THR A 303 -8.08 36.49 -3.07
C THR A 303 -9.61 36.43 -3.23
N SER A 304 -10.11 35.68 -4.22
CA SER A 304 -11.54 35.45 -4.45
C SER A 304 -12.08 34.18 -3.78
N ASP A 305 -11.22 33.33 -3.22
CA ASP A 305 -11.64 32.07 -2.61
C ASP A 305 -12.53 32.34 -1.41
N SER A 306 -13.64 31.61 -1.35
CA SER A 306 -14.49 31.52 -0.17
C SER A 306 -13.97 30.46 0.80
N LEU A 307 -14.49 30.43 2.03
CA LEU A 307 -14.18 29.35 2.98
C LEU A 307 -14.54 27.97 2.43
N ASP A 308 -15.60 27.86 1.63
CA ASP A 308 -15.99 26.60 0.99
C ASP A 308 -14.97 26.19 -0.09
N ASP A 309 -14.40 27.16 -0.82
CA ASP A 309 -13.34 26.90 -1.81
C ASP A 309 -12.07 26.42 -1.11
N VAL A 310 -11.69 27.05 0.01
CA VAL A 310 -10.54 26.63 0.85
C VAL A 310 -10.75 25.21 1.38
N VAL A 311 -11.93 24.91 1.94
CA VAL A 311 -12.29 23.55 2.39
C VAL A 311 -12.22 22.55 1.23
N GLY A 312 -12.72 22.93 0.05
CA GLY A 312 -12.65 22.13 -1.16
C GLY A 312 -11.20 21.85 -1.57
N LYS A 313 -10.33 22.86 -1.57
CA LYS A 313 -8.90 22.72 -1.89
C LYS A 313 -8.19 21.78 -0.89
N ILE A 314 -8.44 21.92 0.41
CA ILE A 314 -7.86 21.05 1.44
C ILE A 314 -8.32 19.61 1.27
N ASN A 315 -9.63 19.36 1.19
CA ASN A 315 -10.17 17.99 1.08
C ASN A 315 -9.79 17.31 -0.25
N ASN A 316 -9.53 18.07 -1.32
CA ASN A 316 -9.11 17.53 -2.61
C ASN A 316 -7.58 17.43 -2.76
N SER A 317 -6.79 17.87 -1.77
CA SER A 317 -5.33 17.83 -1.82
C SER A 317 -4.75 16.41 -1.80
N GLY A 318 -5.55 15.41 -1.42
CA GLY A 318 -5.10 14.03 -1.20
C GLY A 318 -4.26 13.87 0.08
N PHE A 319 -4.14 14.92 0.88
CA PHE A 319 -3.51 14.89 2.20
C PHE A 319 -4.44 14.25 3.23
N ALA A 320 -3.89 13.64 4.28
CA ALA A 320 -4.66 12.97 5.33
C ALA A 320 -5.27 13.97 6.34
N VAL A 321 -5.99 14.96 5.84
CA VAL A 321 -6.65 16.02 6.61
C VAL A 321 -8.07 16.21 6.10
N SER A 322 -9.00 16.35 7.05
CA SER A 322 -10.38 16.71 6.78
C SER A 322 -10.65 18.15 7.20
N ALA A 323 -11.27 18.93 6.32
CA ALA A 323 -11.66 20.32 6.56
C ALA A 323 -13.18 20.49 6.44
N SER A 324 -13.74 21.39 7.26
CA SER A 324 -15.16 21.76 7.22
C SER A 324 -15.39 23.18 7.74
N VAL A 325 -16.53 23.77 7.39
CA VAL A 325 -16.98 25.05 7.94
C VAL A 325 -17.92 24.80 9.12
N LEU A 326 -17.60 25.35 10.28
CA LEU A 326 -18.44 25.34 11.48
C LEU A 326 -19.14 26.69 11.64
N ASP A 327 -20.47 26.67 11.78
CA ASP A 327 -21.27 27.85 12.15
C ASP A 327 -21.46 27.90 13.67
N THR A 328 -20.85 28.89 14.32
CA THR A 328 -20.96 29.14 15.77
C THR A 328 -22.24 29.88 16.16
N GLY A 329 -23.09 30.23 15.20
CA GLY A 329 -24.46 30.72 15.36
C GLY A 329 -24.63 32.16 15.85
N SER A 330 -23.62 32.75 16.50
CA SER A 330 -23.69 34.14 16.99
C SER A 330 -22.37 34.90 16.86
N GLY A 331 -22.45 36.18 16.47
CA GLY A 331 -21.29 37.06 16.25
C GLY A 331 -21.28 37.68 14.84
N GLY A 332 -20.45 38.71 14.63
CA GLY A 332 -20.27 39.34 13.31
C GLY A 332 -19.54 38.43 12.30
N THR A 333 -18.83 37.42 12.78
CA THR A 333 -18.13 36.38 12.01
C THR A 333 -18.45 35.02 12.64
N PRO A 334 -19.58 34.37 12.31
CA PRO A 334 -19.98 33.13 12.98
C PRO A 334 -19.31 31.88 12.39
N PHE A 335 -18.79 31.95 11.17
CA PHE A 335 -18.17 30.82 10.48
C PHE A 335 -16.70 30.65 10.87
N ARG A 336 -16.27 29.40 11.06
CA ARG A 336 -14.87 29.01 11.34
C ARG A 336 -14.47 27.86 10.42
N LEU A 337 -13.26 27.92 9.87
CA LEU A 337 -12.62 26.76 9.27
C LEU A 337 -12.19 25.82 10.40
N VAL A 338 -12.56 24.54 10.29
CA VAL A 338 -12.11 23.49 11.21
C VAL A 338 -11.38 22.45 10.36
N MET A 339 -10.17 22.11 10.78
CA MET A 339 -9.35 21.07 10.17
C MET A 339 -9.00 20.02 11.22
N SER A 340 -8.97 18.76 10.82
CA SER A 340 -8.54 17.64 11.66
C SER A 340 -7.68 16.70 10.83
N SER A 341 -6.56 16.28 11.41
CA SER A 341 -5.80 15.16 10.89
C SER A 341 -6.66 13.89 10.89
N GLU A 342 -6.51 13.07 9.84
CA GLU A 342 -7.07 11.72 9.75
C GLU A 342 -6.11 10.68 10.34
N VAL A 343 -4.90 11.10 10.73
CA VAL A 343 -3.89 10.27 11.38
C VAL A 343 -3.93 10.54 12.88
N SER A 344 -3.95 9.48 13.69
CA SER A 344 -3.90 9.59 15.15
C SER A 344 -2.47 9.64 15.67
N GLY A 345 -2.31 9.98 16.95
CA GLY A 345 -0.99 10.01 17.57
C GLY A 345 -0.17 11.23 17.17
N LEU A 346 1.05 11.32 17.70
CA LEU A 346 1.98 12.41 17.39
C LEU A 346 2.34 12.47 15.90
N SER A 347 2.34 11.34 15.20
CA SER A 347 2.59 11.29 13.75
C SER A 347 1.53 12.00 12.91
N GLY A 348 0.34 12.22 13.49
CA GLY A 348 -0.73 12.99 12.88
C GLY A 348 -0.75 14.47 13.25
N ASP A 349 0.31 14.98 13.90
CA ASP A 349 0.42 16.40 14.21
C ASP A 349 0.42 17.24 12.93
N LEU A 350 -0.43 18.26 12.91
CA LEU A 350 -0.69 19.05 11.71
C LEU A 350 -0.04 20.42 11.86
N VAL A 351 1.03 20.64 11.09
CA VAL A 351 1.65 21.95 10.93
C VAL A 351 1.02 22.64 9.73
N VAL A 352 0.45 23.83 9.95
CA VAL A 352 -0.14 24.65 8.88
C VAL A 352 0.62 25.95 8.81
N ASP A 353 1.37 26.13 7.73
CA ASP A 353 1.97 27.40 7.39
C ASP A 353 1.04 28.19 6.46
N THR A 354 0.68 29.40 6.85
CA THR A 354 -0.21 30.25 6.05
C THR A 354 0.54 31.25 5.17
N GLY A 355 1.88 31.24 5.17
CA GLY A 355 2.70 32.15 4.36
C GLY A 355 2.42 33.63 4.68
N GLY A 356 2.06 33.95 5.92
CA GLY A 356 1.71 35.29 6.37
C GLY A 356 0.24 35.70 6.18
N VAL A 357 -0.62 34.80 5.69
CA VAL A 357 -2.09 35.02 5.68
C VAL A 357 -2.67 34.67 7.04
N ASP A 358 -3.25 35.63 7.75
CA ASP A 358 -3.93 35.33 9.03
C ASP A 358 -5.28 34.64 8.77
N LEU A 359 -5.29 33.30 8.85
CA LEU A 359 -6.50 32.48 8.82
C LEU A 359 -7.15 32.33 10.21
N GLY A 360 -6.59 32.95 11.26
CA GLY A 360 -7.10 32.88 12.63
C GLY A 360 -7.14 31.47 13.20
N LEU A 361 -6.20 30.62 12.79
CA LEU A 361 -6.13 29.22 13.23
C LEU A 361 -5.73 29.14 14.70
N ALA A 362 -6.32 28.19 15.41
CA ALA A 362 -5.97 27.89 16.78
C ALA A 362 -6.10 26.38 17.02
N THR A 363 -5.12 25.80 17.72
CA THR A 363 -5.12 24.38 18.08
C THR A 363 -6.17 24.10 19.16
N LEU A 364 -7.23 23.37 18.79
CA LEU A 364 -8.28 22.96 19.73
C LEU A 364 -7.90 21.69 20.50
N THR A 365 -7.12 20.81 19.88
CA THR A 365 -6.68 19.53 20.46
C THR A 365 -5.33 19.18 19.86
N GLU A 366 -4.35 18.92 20.71
CA GLU A 366 -3.02 18.47 20.29
C GLU A 366 -3.03 16.99 19.94
N ALA A 367 -2.26 16.63 18.92
CA ALA A 367 -1.92 15.25 18.60
C ALA A 367 -1.15 14.62 19.77
N ARG A 368 -1.55 13.42 20.21
CA ARG A 368 -0.91 12.70 21.32
C ARG A 368 -0.99 11.20 21.11
N ASN A 369 0.12 10.52 21.38
CA ASN A 369 0.15 9.07 21.43
C ASN A 369 -0.59 8.54 22.66
N ALA A 370 -1.22 7.38 22.50
CA ALA A 370 -1.74 6.60 23.60
C ALA A 370 -0.58 6.03 24.44
N LYS A 371 -0.76 6.02 25.76
CA LYS A 371 0.24 5.53 26.72
C LYS A 371 -0.41 4.56 27.69
N VAL A 372 0.11 3.34 27.73
CA VAL A 372 -0.39 2.26 28.58
C VAL A 372 0.75 1.73 29.42
N PHE A 373 0.47 1.45 30.70
CA PHE A 373 1.41 0.76 31.56
C PHE A 373 1.01 -0.70 31.75
N ILE A 374 1.96 -1.61 31.56
CA ILE A 374 1.78 -3.04 31.79
C ILE A 374 2.59 -3.49 33.01
N GLY A 375 1.95 -4.26 33.89
CA GLY A 375 2.52 -4.74 35.13
C GLY A 375 2.15 -3.89 36.35
N GLU A 376 2.64 -4.29 37.52
CA GLU A 376 2.38 -3.64 38.80
C GLU A 376 3.67 -3.08 39.43
N GLY A 377 3.54 -2.03 40.23
CA GLY A 377 4.65 -1.43 40.97
C GLY A 377 5.61 -0.58 40.13
N ASP A 378 6.85 -0.44 40.61
CA ASP A 378 7.87 0.44 40.01
C ASP A 378 8.50 -0.13 38.73
N SER A 379 8.28 -1.41 38.43
CA SER A 379 8.81 -2.11 37.24
C SER A 379 7.80 -2.21 36.09
N ARG A 380 6.78 -1.35 36.07
CA ARG A 380 5.80 -1.28 34.98
C ARG A 380 6.46 -0.86 33.66
N LEU A 381 6.07 -1.50 32.56
CA LEU A 381 6.51 -1.18 31.21
C LEU A 381 5.58 -0.12 30.62
N LEU A 382 6.13 0.99 30.15
CA LEU A 382 5.39 1.96 29.33
C LEU A 382 5.36 1.46 27.89
N ILE A 383 4.16 1.34 27.34
CA ILE A 383 3.93 1.12 25.91
C ILE A 383 3.28 2.38 25.37
N GLU A 384 3.82 2.86 24.27
CA GLU A 384 3.32 4.01 23.54
C GLU A 384 2.81 3.54 22.18
N SER A 385 1.66 4.07 21.76
CA SER A 385 1.04 3.75 20.47
C SER A 385 0.53 5.04 19.84
N ASP A 386 0.63 5.11 18.52
CA ASP A 386 0.03 6.15 17.68
C ASP A 386 -1.52 6.07 17.63
N SER A 387 -2.11 4.93 17.99
CA SER A 387 -3.55 4.73 17.97
C SER A 387 -4.11 4.25 19.32
N ASN A 388 -5.44 4.26 19.45
CA ASN A 388 -6.12 3.66 20.61
C ASN A 388 -6.26 2.14 20.50
N GLN A 389 -5.81 1.52 19.41
CA GLN A 389 -5.71 0.07 19.25
C GLN A 389 -4.23 -0.31 19.37
N VAL A 390 -3.84 -0.80 20.54
CA VAL A 390 -2.46 -1.22 20.78
C VAL A 390 -2.37 -2.70 20.42
N GLU A 391 -1.81 -2.99 19.26
CA GLU A 391 -1.61 -4.35 18.76
C GLU A 391 -0.36 -4.99 19.38
N ASP A 392 -0.38 -6.32 19.47
CA ASP A 392 0.77 -7.15 19.86
C ASP A 392 1.51 -6.71 21.14
N VAL A 393 0.81 -6.12 22.10
CA VAL A 393 1.44 -5.72 23.38
C VAL A 393 1.99 -6.93 24.13
N ILE A 394 1.30 -8.05 23.96
CA ILE A 394 1.77 -9.42 24.13
C ILE A 394 1.39 -10.11 22.82
N ALA A 395 2.23 -11.00 22.28
CA ALA A 395 1.99 -11.65 21.00
C ALA A 395 0.55 -12.20 20.90
N GLY A 396 -0.21 -11.70 19.90
CA GLY A 396 -1.60 -12.09 19.67
C GLY A 396 -2.66 -11.39 20.55
N LEU A 397 -2.28 -10.38 21.34
CA LEU A 397 -3.20 -9.56 22.15
C LEU A 397 -3.27 -8.14 21.61
N THR A 398 -4.46 -7.73 21.16
CA THR A 398 -4.80 -6.35 20.82
C THR A 398 -5.63 -5.71 21.94
N LEU A 399 -5.25 -4.50 22.36
CA LEU A 399 -5.94 -3.73 23.38
C LEU A 399 -6.64 -2.50 22.78
N ASP A 400 -7.97 -2.47 22.89
CA ASP A 400 -8.77 -1.28 22.56
C ASP A 400 -8.88 -0.33 23.76
N LEU A 401 -8.19 0.80 23.70
CA LEU A 401 -8.21 1.84 24.71
C LEU A 401 -9.42 2.75 24.51
N ARG A 402 -10.30 2.82 25.52
CA ARG A 402 -11.54 3.62 25.44
C ARG A 402 -11.54 4.84 26.34
N ALA A 403 -10.83 4.77 27.46
CA ALA A 403 -10.75 5.83 28.45
C ALA A 403 -9.50 5.65 29.31
N VAL A 404 -9.06 6.73 29.92
CA VAL A 404 -8.01 6.69 30.95
C VAL A 404 -8.56 5.97 32.18
N SER A 405 -7.81 5.00 32.71
CA SER A 405 -8.18 4.24 33.90
C SER A 405 -7.74 4.95 35.18
N ASP A 406 -8.64 5.09 36.16
CA ASP A 406 -8.32 5.62 37.50
C ASP A 406 -7.59 4.61 38.41
N GLY A 407 -7.45 3.37 37.96
CA GLY A 407 -6.80 2.28 38.69
C GLY A 407 -6.38 1.13 37.77
N ALA A 408 -5.75 0.10 38.32
CA ALA A 408 -5.28 -1.05 37.55
C ALA A 408 -6.45 -1.82 36.94
N VAL A 409 -6.34 -2.15 35.65
CA VAL A 409 -7.29 -2.99 34.92
C VAL A 409 -6.67 -4.37 34.73
N THR A 410 -7.34 -5.42 35.22
CA THR A 410 -6.89 -6.81 35.03
C THR A 410 -7.49 -7.37 33.75
N VAL A 411 -6.62 -7.76 32.81
CA VAL A 411 -7.01 -8.48 31.58
C VAL A 411 -6.74 -9.96 31.79
N ASN A 412 -7.79 -10.79 31.71
CA ASN A 412 -7.67 -12.24 31.80
C ASN A 412 -7.84 -12.84 30.41
N VAL A 413 -6.80 -13.50 29.91
CA VAL A 413 -6.85 -14.26 28.65
C VAL A 413 -7.18 -15.70 28.99
N THR A 414 -8.30 -16.18 28.48
CA THR A 414 -8.78 -17.57 28.67
C THR A 414 -9.09 -18.20 27.33
N ARG A 415 -8.99 -19.52 27.26
CA ARG A 415 -9.33 -20.28 26.05
C ARG A 415 -10.84 -20.20 25.78
N ASP A 416 -11.23 -19.91 24.54
CA ASP A 416 -12.62 -19.88 24.12
C ASP A 416 -13.07 -21.28 23.63
N GLU A 417 -13.54 -22.10 24.56
CA GLU A 417 -14.04 -23.44 24.26
C GLU A 417 -15.33 -23.40 23.42
N SER A 418 -16.17 -22.38 23.62
CA SER A 418 -17.40 -22.18 22.83
C SER A 418 -17.10 -21.95 21.35
N GLY A 419 -16.14 -21.07 21.04
CA GLY A 419 -15.75 -20.79 19.65
C GLY A 419 -15.22 -22.02 18.91
N ILE A 420 -14.54 -22.94 19.61
CA ILE A 420 -14.07 -24.20 19.04
C ILE A 420 -15.25 -25.11 18.69
N VAL A 421 -16.22 -25.27 19.60
CA VAL A 421 -17.43 -26.07 19.33
C VAL A 421 -18.22 -25.48 18.15
N GLU A 422 -18.42 -24.15 18.12
CA GLU A 422 -19.10 -23.45 17.03
C GLU A 422 -18.40 -23.65 15.67
N SER A 423 -17.07 -23.67 15.66
CA SER A 423 -16.27 -23.94 14.45
C SER A 423 -16.51 -25.36 13.92
N VAL A 424 -16.55 -26.36 14.82
CA VAL A 424 -16.84 -27.76 14.46
C VAL A 424 -18.29 -27.92 14.01
N GLU A 425 -19.24 -27.23 14.64
CA GLU A 425 -20.64 -27.20 14.19
C GLU A 425 -20.78 -26.60 12.79
N SER A 426 -20.04 -25.53 12.51
CA SER A 426 -20.03 -24.89 11.19
C SER A 426 -19.47 -25.83 10.12
N PHE A 427 -18.40 -26.57 10.43
CA PHE A 427 -17.89 -27.63 9.56
C PHE A 427 -18.94 -28.72 9.30
N VAL A 428 -19.62 -29.20 10.34
CA VAL A 428 -20.69 -30.20 10.22
C VAL A 428 -21.84 -29.69 9.34
N ALA A 429 -22.26 -28.44 9.54
CA ALA A 429 -23.29 -27.81 8.74
C ALA A 429 -22.87 -27.67 7.27
N ALA A 430 -21.65 -27.21 6.99
CA ALA A 430 -21.13 -27.07 5.63
C ALA A 430 -21.02 -28.42 4.90
N PHE A 431 -20.54 -29.46 5.59
CA PHE A 431 -20.50 -30.81 5.03
C PHE A 431 -21.90 -31.31 4.67
N ASN A 432 -22.86 -31.15 5.59
CA ASN A 432 -24.23 -31.58 5.37
C ASN A 432 -24.91 -30.80 4.24
N ASP A 433 -24.65 -29.49 4.12
CA ASP A 433 -25.17 -28.68 3.00
C ASP A 433 -24.67 -29.19 1.64
N VAL A 434 -23.38 -29.54 1.54
CA VAL A 434 -22.81 -30.16 0.32
C VAL A 434 -23.49 -31.49 0.00
N ILE A 435 -23.69 -32.35 1.01
CA ILE A 435 -24.36 -33.65 0.82
C ILE A 435 -25.83 -33.45 0.41
N ASP A 436 -26.55 -32.51 1.02
CA ASP A 436 -27.94 -32.21 0.70
C ASP A 436 -28.08 -31.64 -0.71
N ARG A 437 -27.15 -30.77 -1.12
CA ARG A 437 -27.06 -30.25 -2.49
C ARG A 437 -26.86 -31.38 -3.50
N ILE A 438 -25.89 -32.26 -3.22
CA ILE A 438 -25.60 -33.44 -4.03
C ILE A 438 -26.84 -34.35 -4.13
N ASN A 439 -27.51 -34.64 -3.01
CA ASN A 439 -28.71 -35.49 -2.97
C ASN A 439 -29.89 -34.88 -3.73
N THR A 440 -30.03 -33.54 -3.72
CA THR A 440 -31.07 -32.83 -4.46
C THR A 440 -30.97 -33.04 -5.98
N TYR A 441 -29.74 -33.06 -6.52
CA TYR A 441 -29.51 -33.21 -7.96
C TYR A 441 -29.27 -34.64 -8.45
N ASP A 442 -28.86 -35.55 -7.56
CA ASP A 442 -28.64 -36.98 -7.81
C ASP A 442 -29.78 -37.85 -7.24
N THR A 443 -31.03 -37.45 -7.47
CA THR A 443 -32.22 -38.17 -7.02
C THR A 443 -33.00 -38.81 -8.16
N TYR A 444 -33.80 -39.84 -7.83
CA TYR A 444 -34.80 -40.43 -8.70
C TYR A 444 -36.14 -40.39 -8.00
N ASP A 445 -37.09 -39.65 -8.58
CA ASP A 445 -38.46 -39.62 -8.10
C ASP A 445 -39.24 -40.78 -8.72
N SER A 446 -39.58 -41.77 -7.90
CA SER A 446 -40.33 -42.96 -8.32
C SER A 446 -41.81 -42.69 -8.60
N GLU A 447 -42.39 -41.59 -8.11
CA GLU A 447 -43.79 -41.24 -8.37
C GLU A 447 -43.94 -40.52 -9.71
N THR A 448 -43.02 -39.61 -10.03
CA THR A 448 -43.03 -38.86 -11.30
C THR A 448 -42.17 -39.51 -12.38
N GLU A 449 -41.54 -40.65 -12.08
CA GLU A 449 -40.55 -41.36 -12.91
C GLU A 449 -39.44 -40.42 -13.45
N SER A 450 -39.15 -39.35 -12.71
CA SER A 450 -38.27 -38.28 -13.14
C SER A 450 -36.89 -38.40 -12.50
N ARG A 451 -35.86 -38.28 -13.33
CA ARG A 451 -34.46 -38.25 -12.89
C ARG A 451 -34.02 -36.83 -12.56
N GLY A 452 -33.25 -36.69 -11.49
CA GLY A 452 -32.52 -35.46 -11.19
C GLY A 452 -31.51 -35.12 -12.29
N PRO A 453 -31.15 -33.83 -12.45
CA PRO A 453 -30.25 -33.38 -13.53
C PRO A 453 -28.89 -34.08 -13.55
N LEU A 454 -28.37 -34.48 -12.39
CA LEU A 454 -27.06 -35.11 -12.23
C LEU A 454 -27.16 -36.59 -11.85
N LEU A 455 -28.33 -37.20 -11.97
CA LEU A 455 -28.52 -38.60 -11.58
C LEU A 455 -27.61 -39.52 -12.40
N GLY A 456 -26.73 -40.24 -11.70
CA GLY A 456 -25.78 -41.18 -12.31
C GLY A 456 -24.52 -40.53 -12.89
N ASP A 457 -24.28 -39.25 -12.58
CA ASP A 457 -23.06 -38.56 -12.97
C ASP A 457 -21.82 -39.12 -12.22
N PRO A 458 -20.76 -39.53 -12.93
CA PRO A 458 -19.58 -40.13 -12.31
C PRO A 458 -18.75 -39.13 -11.49
N THR A 459 -18.84 -37.83 -11.78
CA THR A 459 -18.15 -36.76 -11.06
C THR A 459 -18.81 -36.53 -9.71
N VAL A 460 -20.15 -36.46 -9.66
CA VAL A 460 -20.89 -36.34 -8.38
C VAL A 460 -20.61 -37.54 -7.46
N SER A 461 -20.61 -38.75 -8.02
CA SER A 461 -20.28 -39.96 -7.26
C SER A 461 -18.84 -39.94 -6.73
N ARG A 462 -17.89 -39.44 -7.51
CA ARG A 462 -16.49 -39.27 -7.10
C ARG A 462 -16.37 -38.26 -5.96
N VAL A 463 -16.94 -37.06 -6.11
CA VAL A 463 -16.92 -36.01 -5.07
C VAL A 463 -17.47 -36.55 -3.75
N ARG A 464 -18.66 -37.16 -3.79
CA ARG A 464 -19.27 -37.79 -2.62
C ARG A 464 -18.34 -38.83 -1.97
N SER A 465 -17.75 -39.72 -2.78
CA SER A 465 -16.86 -40.77 -2.28
C SER A 465 -15.59 -40.22 -1.64
N GLU A 466 -15.00 -39.16 -2.20
CA GLU A 466 -13.79 -38.56 -1.65
C GLU A 466 -14.05 -37.79 -0.35
N LEU A 467 -15.20 -37.10 -0.23
CA LEU A 467 -15.63 -36.46 1.02
C LEU A 467 -15.76 -37.49 2.16
N TYR A 468 -16.44 -38.61 1.91
CA TYR A 468 -16.54 -39.67 2.93
C TYR A 468 -15.20 -40.36 3.20
N ARG A 469 -14.34 -40.52 2.20
CA ARG A 469 -12.98 -41.04 2.40
C ARG A 469 -12.18 -40.11 3.30
N ALA A 470 -12.27 -38.80 3.10
CA ALA A 470 -11.60 -37.80 3.92
C ALA A 470 -12.10 -37.80 5.36
N LEU A 471 -13.39 -38.09 5.59
CA LEU A 471 -13.97 -38.21 6.92
C LEU A 471 -13.56 -39.52 7.65
N GLN A 472 -13.37 -40.62 6.91
CA GLN A 472 -13.11 -41.94 7.47
C GLN A 472 -11.62 -42.27 7.64
N GLN A 473 -10.73 -41.57 6.94
CA GLN A 473 -9.29 -41.76 7.12
C GLN A 473 -8.84 -41.27 8.50
N SER A 474 -7.67 -41.72 8.95
CA SER A 474 -7.02 -41.15 10.13
C SER A 474 -6.30 -39.85 9.78
N ALA A 475 -6.12 -38.95 10.74
CA ALA A 475 -5.14 -37.88 10.62
C ALA A 475 -3.75 -38.46 10.28
N VAL A 476 -2.99 -37.77 9.44
CA VAL A 476 -1.70 -38.23 8.92
C VAL A 476 -0.61 -37.78 9.89
N GLY A 477 0.31 -38.67 10.29
CA GLY A 477 1.43 -38.33 11.18
C GLY A 477 1.06 -37.98 12.63
N VAL A 478 -0.24 -37.84 12.95
CA VAL A 478 -0.74 -37.56 14.30
C VAL A 478 -0.77 -38.85 15.12
N GLU A 479 0.23 -39.03 15.99
CA GLU A 479 0.34 -40.15 16.93
C GLU A 479 -0.13 -39.74 18.35
N THR A 480 -1.33 -39.16 18.44
CA THR A 480 -1.95 -38.73 19.70
C THR A 480 -3.09 -39.67 20.13
N SER A 481 -3.75 -39.35 21.26
CA SER A 481 -4.90 -40.06 21.82
C SER A 481 -6.10 -40.15 20.86
N TYR A 482 -6.22 -39.20 19.91
CA TYR A 482 -7.30 -39.12 18.94
C TYR A 482 -6.73 -39.05 17.52
N ARG A 483 -7.14 -40.00 16.67
CA ARG A 483 -6.72 -40.12 15.26
C ARG A 483 -7.88 -40.05 14.27
N TYR A 484 -9.11 -40.22 14.75
CA TYR A 484 -10.33 -40.23 13.94
C TYR A 484 -11.36 -39.23 14.48
N LEU A 485 -12.09 -38.56 13.59
CA LEU A 485 -13.18 -37.64 13.96
C LEU A 485 -14.28 -38.32 14.80
N SER A 486 -14.50 -39.63 14.60
CA SER A 486 -15.45 -40.42 15.39
C SER A 486 -15.06 -40.59 16.85
N GLN A 487 -13.77 -40.48 17.18
CA GLN A 487 -13.28 -40.53 18.56
C GLN A 487 -13.61 -39.25 19.33
N VAL A 488 -13.70 -38.11 18.63
CA VAL A 488 -14.08 -36.81 19.21
C VAL A 488 -15.56 -36.48 19.00
N GLY A 489 -16.38 -37.43 18.54
CA GLY A 489 -17.85 -37.29 18.52
C GLY A 489 -18.48 -36.89 17.19
N ILE A 490 -17.72 -36.81 16.10
CA ILE A 490 -18.31 -36.61 14.76
C ILE A 490 -18.59 -37.97 14.11
N LYS A 491 -19.86 -38.27 13.87
CA LYS A 491 -20.32 -39.57 13.34
C LYS A 491 -21.15 -39.39 12.07
N VAL A 492 -21.12 -40.40 11.20
CA VAL A 492 -22.01 -40.49 10.03
C VAL A 492 -23.33 -41.13 10.45
N THR A 493 -24.45 -40.51 10.09
CA THR A 493 -25.81 -41.02 10.34
C THR A 493 -26.23 -42.01 9.25
N THR A 494 -27.37 -42.67 9.45
CA THR A 494 -27.93 -43.61 8.46
C THR A 494 -28.26 -42.98 7.12
N ASP A 495 -28.50 -41.66 7.11
CA ASP A 495 -28.89 -40.90 5.91
C ASP A 495 -27.67 -40.32 5.18
N GLY A 496 -26.45 -40.63 5.64
CA GLY A 496 -25.18 -40.16 5.07
C GLY A 496 -24.72 -38.80 5.62
N GLN A 497 -25.57 -38.06 6.31
CA GLN A 497 -25.17 -36.82 6.97
C GLN A 497 -24.20 -37.08 8.13
N ILE A 498 -23.50 -36.05 8.60
CA ILE A 498 -22.67 -36.10 9.80
C ILE A 498 -23.31 -35.33 10.96
N GLU A 499 -23.07 -35.81 12.18
CA GLU A 499 -23.61 -35.24 13.42
C GLU A 499 -22.48 -35.09 14.45
N LEU A 500 -22.49 -33.97 15.19
CA LEU A 500 -21.60 -33.72 16.32
C LEU A 500 -22.28 -34.13 17.64
N ASP A 501 -21.71 -35.11 18.33
CA ASP A 501 -22.00 -35.38 19.74
C ASP A 501 -21.21 -34.39 20.61
N LYS A 502 -21.85 -33.27 20.98
CA LYS A 502 -21.23 -32.21 21.79
C LYS A 502 -20.70 -32.71 23.14
N ALA A 503 -21.40 -33.65 23.77
CA ALA A 503 -20.98 -34.17 25.06
C ALA A 503 -19.68 -34.96 24.93
N LYS A 504 -19.55 -35.77 23.88
CA LYS A 504 -18.34 -36.52 23.59
C LYS A 504 -17.19 -35.62 23.13
N PHE A 505 -17.48 -34.58 22.35
CA PHE A 505 -16.48 -33.59 21.94
C PHE A 505 -15.92 -32.82 23.13
N ASN A 506 -16.79 -32.26 23.98
CA ASN A 506 -16.36 -31.54 25.19
C ASN A 506 -15.56 -32.45 26.13
N ALA A 507 -16.00 -33.69 26.34
CA ALA A 507 -15.24 -34.65 27.14
C ALA A 507 -13.87 -34.99 26.52
N ALA A 508 -13.77 -35.09 25.19
CA ALA A 508 -12.49 -35.34 24.53
C ALA A 508 -11.53 -34.15 24.72
N TYR A 509 -12.06 -32.93 24.59
CA TYR A 509 -11.33 -31.68 24.73
C TYR A 509 -10.87 -31.43 26.17
N GLU A 510 -11.72 -31.64 27.17
CA GLU A 510 -11.37 -31.52 28.59
C GLU A 510 -10.26 -32.49 29.01
N ASN A 511 -10.23 -33.69 28.41
CA ASN A 511 -9.24 -34.71 28.74
C ASN A 511 -7.86 -34.43 28.11
N ASP A 512 -7.82 -34.03 26.84
CA ASP A 512 -6.57 -33.83 26.09
C ASP A 512 -6.77 -32.78 24.99
N PRO A 513 -6.71 -31.48 25.34
CA PRO A 513 -6.96 -30.40 24.39
C PRO A 513 -5.97 -30.37 23.22
N GLU A 514 -4.70 -30.72 23.49
CA GLU A 514 -3.62 -30.72 22.50
C GLU A 514 -3.81 -31.85 21.48
N ALA A 515 -4.28 -33.04 21.91
CA ALA A 515 -4.63 -34.10 20.96
C ALA A 515 -5.83 -33.74 20.07
N VAL A 516 -6.83 -33.04 20.61
CA VAL A 516 -7.96 -32.55 19.79
C VAL A 516 -7.48 -31.47 18.82
N GLU A 517 -6.64 -30.53 19.27
CA GLU A 517 -6.05 -29.50 18.40
C GLU A 517 -5.25 -30.13 17.25
N ASN A 518 -4.34 -31.05 17.55
CA ASN A 518 -3.57 -31.76 16.53
C ASN A 518 -4.44 -32.58 15.56
N LEU A 519 -5.56 -33.13 16.04
CA LEU A 519 -6.50 -33.84 15.17
C LEU A 519 -7.04 -32.93 14.06
N PHE A 520 -7.34 -31.66 14.36
CA PHE A 520 -7.92 -30.73 13.40
C PHE A 520 -6.89 -29.85 12.67
N ALA A 521 -5.87 -29.36 13.37
CA ALA A 521 -5.00 -28.27 12.91
C ALA A 521 -3.52 -28.64 12.80
N ALA A 522 -3.14 -29.91 12.97
CA ALA A 522 -1.73 -30.28 12.81
C ALA A 522 -1.28 -30.09 11.35
N PHE A 523 -0.22 -29.32 11.15
CA PHE A 523 0.33 -29.07 9.82
C PHE A 523 1.85 -29.07 9.88
N GLU A 524 2.48 -29.98 9.14
CA GLU A 524 3.92 -29.99 8.96
C GLU A 524 4.28 -30.40 7.53
N GLN A 525 4.91 -29.48 6.81
CA GLN A 525 5.33 -29.65 5.42
C GLN A 525 6.76 -30.19 5.36
N GLN A 526 6.96 -31.32 4.68
CA GLN A 526 8.29 -31.72 4.22
C GLN A 526 8.53 -31.05 2.87
N GLY A 527 9.65 -30.31 2.76
CA GLY A 527 10.03 -29.58 1.55
C GLY A 527 10.10 -30.46 0.29
N SER A 528 10.01 -29.80 -0.87
CA SER A 528 9.93 -30.43 -2.19
C SER A 528 11.08 -31.42 -2.45
N SER A 529 10.73 -32.64 -2.86
CA SER A 529 11.71 -33.61 -3.34
C SER A 529 12.09 -33.32 -4.79
N SER A 530 13.38 -33.22 -5.10
CA SER A 530 13.88 -33.20 -6.47
C SER A 530 14.31 -34.61 -6.88
N ARG A 531 13.96 -35.02 -8.09
CA ARG A 531 14.37 -36.29 -8.68
C ARG A 531 15.40 -36.04 -9.77
N GLU A 532 16.59 -36.63 -9.59
CA GLU A 532 17.62 -36.64 -10.62
C GLU A 532 17.27 -37.69 -11.69
N ILE A 533 17.03 -37.22 -12.92
CA ILE A 533 16.64 -38.08 -14.06
C ILE A 533 17.82 -38.42 -14.97
N ALA A 534 18.94 -37.72 -14.82
CA ALA A 534 20.24 -37.98 -15.43
C ALA A 534 21.33 -37.26 -14.61
N GLU A 535 22.59 -37.68 -14.74
CA GLU A 535 23.74 -37.08 -14.05
C GLU A 535 23.78 -35.55 -14.27
N GLY A 536 23.49 -34.78 -13.22
CA GLY A 536 23.44 -33.31 -13.24
C GLY A 536 22.10 -32.68 -13.68
N VAL A 537 21.03 -33.47 -13.87
CA VAL A 537 19.69 -32.97 -14.24
C VAL A 537 18.66 -33.37 -13.19
N THR A 538 18.32 -32.44 -12.31
CA THR A 538 17.26 -32.57 -11.29
C THR A 538 15.97 -31.92 -11.76
N ILE A 539 14.86 -32.66 -11.75
CA ILE A 539 13.51 -32.10 -11.85
C ILE A 539 12.96 -31.96 -10.42
N SER A 540 12.51 -30.77 -10.03
CA SER A 540 11.71 -30.61 -8.81
C SER A 540 10.38 -31.35 -8.99
N GLU A 541 10.14 -32.40 -8.20
CA GLU A 541 8.82 -33.00 -8.11
C GLU A 541 7.99 -32.13 -7.17
N PHE A 542 6.93 -31.50 -7.68
CA PHE A 542 5.95 -30.78 -6.87
C PHE A 542 5.03 -31.74 -6.10
N ASN A 543 5.60 -32.78 -5.48
CA ASN A 543 4.87 -33.65 -4.58
C ASN A 543 5.11 -33.13 -3.16
N THR A 544 4.27 -32.19 -2.72
CA THR A 544 4.29 -31.71 -1.34
C THR A 544 4.00 -32.90 -0.44
N THR A 545 5.03 -33.38 0.24
CA THR A 545 4.90 -34.53 1.14
C THR A 545 4.71 -33.95 2.54
N TYR A 546 3.59 -34.23 3.19
CA TYR A 546 3.34 -33.74 4.55
C TYR A 546 3.70 -34.83 5.55
N THR A 547 4.45 -34.48 6.59
CA THR A 547 4.77 -35.39 7.70
C THR A 547 3.58 -35.51 8.64
N THR A 548 2.83 -34.42 8.84
CA THR A 548 1.67 -34.36 9.73
C THR A 548 0.55 -33.53 9.10
N LEU A 549 -0.68 -34.06 9.06
CA LEU A 549 -1.90 -33.38 8.60
C LEU A 549 -3.08 -33.68 9.50
N GLY A 550 -3.70 -32.63 10.02
CA GLY A 550 -5.00 -32.63 10.65
C GLY A 550 -6.15 -32.67 9.63
N PHE A 551 -7.37 -32.85 10.14
CA PHE A 551 -8.56 -32.92 9.30
C PHE A 551 -8.85 -31.60 8.57
N GLY A 552 -8.51 -30.44 9.15
CA GLY A 552 -8.67 -29.14 8.51
C GLY A 552 -7.94 -29.10 7.17
N ASP A 553 -6.63 -29.35 7.18
CA ASP A 553 -5.80 -29.37 5.97
C ASP A 553 -6.17 -30.48 4.99
N ILE A 554 -6.58 -31.66 5.51
CA ILE A 554 -7.08 -32.76 4.68
C ILE A 554 -8.29 -32.30 3.85
N PHE A 555 -9.25 -31.62 4.48
CA PHE A 555 -10.44 -31.12 3.81
C PHE A 555 -10.13 -29.92 2.92
N GLU A 556 -9.21 -29.04 3.32
CA GLU A 556 -8.76 -27.92 2.50
C GLU A 556 -8.07 -28.42 1.21
N GLN A 557 -7.15 -29.37 1.31
CA GLN A 557 -6.50 -29.97 0.14
C GLN A 557 -7.50 -30.68 -0.76
N LEU A 558 -8.49 -31.34 -0.18
CA LEU A 558 -9.56 -31.98 -0.94
C LEU A 558 -10.38 -30.92 -1.69
N ALA A 559 -10.80 -29.86 -1.00
CA ALA A 559 -11.56 -28.75 -1.58
C ALA A 559 -10.77 -28.12 -2.72
N ASN A 560 -9.50 -27.73 -2.48
CA ASN A 560 -8.61 -27.16 -3.49
C ASN A 560 -8.43 -28.09 -4.70
N ARG A 561 -8.23 -29.40 -4.50
CA ARG A 561 -8.11 -30.37 -5.62
C ARG A 561 -9.41 -30.49 -6.43
N MET A 562 -10.57 -30.29 -5.81
CA MET A 562 -11.85 -30.34 -6.50
C MET A 562 -12.18 -29.03 -7.22
N THR A 563 -11.87 -27.88 -6.61
CA THR A 563 -12.30 -26.54 -7.05
C THR A 563 -11.21 -25.73 -7.75
N ASN A 564 -9.98 -26.25 -7.89
CA ASN A 564 -8.92 -25.56 -8.61
C ASN A 564 -9.40 -25.10 -10.00
N SER A 565 -9.21 -23.83 -10.31
CA SER A 565 -9.72 -23.18 -11.54
C SER A 565 -9.07 -23.68 -12.82
N VAL A 566 -7.99 -24.45 -12.74
CA VAL A 566 -7.23 -24.96 -13.88
C VAL A 566 -7.46 -26.45 -14.06
N ASP A 567 -7.21 -27.27 -13.03
CA ASP A 567 -7.20 -28.73 -13.11
C ASP A 567 -8.14 -29.43 -12.12
N GLY A 568 -8.99 -28.65 -11.45
CA GLY A 568 -9.93 -29.16 -10.46
C GLY A 568 -10.92 -30.16 -11.07
N THR A 569 -11.29 -31.19 -10.29
CA THR A 569 -12.23 -32.23 -10.77
C THR A 569 -13.59 -31.64 -11.19
N ILE A 570 -14.06 -30.60 -10.50
CA ILE A 570 -15.32 -29.92 -10.83
C ILE A 570 -15.13 -29.04 -12.07
N THR A 571 -14.02 -28.29 -12.14
CA THR A 571 -13.67 -27.44 -13.29
C THR A 571 -13.59 -28.24 -14.58
N LEU A 572 -12.94 -29.41 -14.56
CA LEU A 572 -12.84 -30.28 -15.73
C LEU A 572 -14.20 -30.85 -16.15
N ALA A 573 -15.10 -31.12 -15.21
CA ALA A 573 -16.45 -31.55 -15.53
C ALA A 573 -17.28 -30.40 -16.15
N ASP A 574 -17.11 -29.18 -15.65
CA ASP A 574 -17.76 -27.98 -16.18
C ASP A 574 -17.31 -27.69 -17.62
N GLN A 575 -16.00 -27.70 -17.89
CA GLN A 575 -15.43 -27.57 -19.23
C GLN A 575 -15.93 -28.66 -20.20
N GLN A 576 -16.15 -29.88 -19.71
CA GLN A 576 -16.75 -30.94 -20.52
C GLN A 576 -18.21 -30.64 -20.88
N PHE A 577 -18.99 -30.10 -19.95
CA PHE A 577 -20.36 -29.67 -20.22
C PHE A 577 -20.40 -28.50 -21.20
N GLU A 578 -19.52 -27.50 -21.06
CA GLU A 578 -19.40 -26.39 -22.02
C GLU A 578 -19.07 -26.88 -23.43
N THR A 579 -18.07 -27.76 -23.57
CA THR A 579 -17.71 -28.36 -24.87
C THR A 579 -18.88 -29.12 -25.49
N LEU A 580 -19.68 -29.82 -24.66
CA LEU A 580 -20.86 -30.54 -25.13
C LEU A 580 -21.97 -29.59 -25.56
N LEU A 581 -22.17 -28.46 -24.85
CA LEU A 581 -23.12 -27.42 -25.23
C LEU A 581 -22.74 -26.80 -26.58
N GLU A 582 -21.48 -26.39 -26.75
CA GLU A 582 -20.98 -25.84 -28.01
C GLU A 582 -21.22 -26.81 -29.18
N ALA A 583 -20.90 -28.09 -29.00
CA ALA A 583 -21.11 -29.10 -30.03
C ALA A 583 -22.60 -29.29 -30.40
N GLN A 584 -23.52 -29.11 -29.44
CA GLN A 584 -24.96 -29.16 -29.69
C GLN A 584 -25.48 -27.89 -30.37
N ASP A 585 -25.00 -26.71 -29.98
CA ASP A 585 -25.36 -25.44 -30.63
C ASP A 585 -24.91 -25.42 -32.09
N ASP A 586 -23.72 -25.95 -32.36
CA ASP A 586 -23.21 -26.22 -33.70
C ASP A 586 -24.13 -27.12 -34.51
N ARG A 587 -24.67 -28.16 -33.88
CA ARG A 587 -25.58 -29.11 -34.52
C ARG A 587 -26.95 -28.48 -34.79
N ILE A 588 -27.46 -27.67 -33.86
CA ILE A 588 -28.70 -26.90 -34.03
C ILE A 588 -28.53 -25.95 -35.21
N SER A 589 -27.45 -25.17 -35.24
CA SER A 589 -27.13 -24.25 -36.34
C SER A 589 -27.12 -24.95 -37.71
N ARG A 590 -26.46 -26.11 -37.81
CA ARG A 590 -26.46 -26.93 -39.06
C ARG A 590 -27.85 -27.45 -39.44
N ILE A 591 -28.71 -27.75 -38.47
CA ILE A 591 -30.08 -28.17 -38.73
C ILE A 591 -30.91 -26.99 -39.24
N ASP A 592 -30.76 -25.82 -38.64
CA ASP A 592 -31.48 -24.60 -39.03
C ASP A 592 -31.12 -24.18 -40.45
N GLU A 593 -29.84 -24.20 -40.83
CA GLU A 593 -29.41 -23.96 -42.21
C GLU A 593 -30.05 -24.95 -43.20
N ARG A 594 -30.17 -26.23 -42.82
CA ARG A 594 -30.81 -27.25 -43.67
C ARG A 594 -32.32 -27.04 -43.77
N LEU A 595 -32.97 -26.65 -42.69
CA LEU A 595 -34.40 -26.32 -42.68
C LEU A 595 -34.66 -25.10 -43.56
N GLU A 596 -33.80 -24.09 -43.50
CA GLU A 596 -33.89 -22.88 -44.32
C GLU A 596 -33.67 -23.18 -45.81
N ALA A 597 -32.63 -23.95 -46.16
CA ALA A 597 -32.41 -24.39 -47.53
C ALA A 597 -33.60 -25.21 -48.09
N LYS A 598 -34.21 -26.06 -47.25
CA LYS A 598 -35.43 -26.82 -47.61
C LYS A 598 -36.62 -25.87 -47.82
N ARG A 599 -36.77 -24.84 -46.99
CA ARG A 599 -37.81 -23.80 -47.13
C ARG A 599 -37.66 -23.06 -48.46
N VAL A 600 -36.47 -22.57 -48.78
CA VAL A 600 -36.18 -21.86 -50.05
C VAL A 600 -36.44 -22.76 -51.26
N ARG A 601 -36.05 -24.04 -51.21
CA ARG A 601 -36.34 -24.99 -52.30
C ARG A 601 -37.85 -25.18 -52.50
N LEU A 602 -38.59 -25.42 -51.42
CA LEU A 602 -40.05 -25.58 -51.48
C LEU A 602 -40.74 -24.32 -52.01
N GLN A 603 -40.26 -23.12 -51.64
CA GLN A 603 -40.77 -21.86 -52.19
C GLN A 603 -40.54 -21.76 -53.70
N ARG A 604 -39.36 -22.13 -54.21
CA ARG A 604 -39.08 -22.16 -55.65
C ARG A 604 -39.93 -23.19 -56.40
N GLU A 605 -40.10 -24.38 -55.83
CA GLU A 605 -40.99 -25.41 -56.39
C GLU A 605 -42.44 -24.90 -56.45
N PHE A 606 -42.91 -24.21 -55.42
CA PHE A 606 -44.25 -23.61 -55.38
C PHE A 606 -44.43 -22.53 -56.46
N VAL A 607 -43.48 -21.60 -56.59
CA VAL A 607 -43.51 -20.55 -57.63
C VAL A 607 -43.48 -21.16 -59.04
N ALA A 608 -42.63 -22.18 -59.28
CA ALA A 608 -42.59 -22.88 -60.57
C ALA A 608 -43.90 -23.62 -60.87
N MET A 609 -44.53 -24.21 -59.86
CA MET A 609 -45.87 -24.80 -59.99
C MET A 609 -46.92 -23.73 -60.32
N GLU A 610 -46.92 -22.58 -59.66
CA GLU A 610 -47.81 -21.45 -59.97
C GLU A 610 -47.62 -20.94 -61.41
N GLU A 611 -46.38 -20.75 -61.86
CA GLU A 611 -46.10 -20.36 -63.25
C GLU A 611 -46.59 -21.40 -64.25
N SER A 612 -46.38 -22.69 -63.96
CA SER A 612 -46.85 -23.78 -64.82
C SER A 612 -48.38 -23.81 -64.90
N LEU A 613 -49.07 -23.59 -63.77
CA LEU A 613 -50.52 -23.49 -63.69
C LEU A 613 -51.02 -22.26 -64.45
N ALA A 614 -50.37 -21.10 -64.31
CA ALA A 614 -50.71 -19.90 -65.04
C ALA A 614 -50.54 -20.09 -66.56
N ARG A 615 -49.48 -20.78 -67.00
CA ARG A 615 -49.29 -21.16 -68.42
C ARG A 615 -50.39 -22.11 -68.88
N LEU A 616 -50.72 -23.14 -68.11
CA LEU A 616 -51.81 -24.06 -68.44
C LEU A 616 -53.16 -23.35 -68.52
N GLN A 617 -53.46 -22.44 -67.59
CA GLN A 617 -54.65 -21.59 -67.63
C GLN A 617 -54.66 -20.69 -68.87
N SER A 618 -53.53 -20.05 -69.20
CA SER A 618 -53.42 -19.21 -70.41
C SER A 618 -53.59 -20.02 -71.71
N GLN A 619 -53.05 -21.25 -71.75
CA GLN A 619 -53.26 -22.18 -72.87
C GLN A 619 -54.72 -22.62 -72.95
N GLN A 620 -55.36 -22.92 -71.82
CA GLN A 620 -56.78 -23.24 -71.75
C GLN A 620 -57.64 -22.07 -72.23
N SER A 621 -57.33 -20.83 -71.84
CA SER A 621 -57.99 -19.62 -72.33
C SER A 621 -57.75 -19.38 -73.81
N SER A 622 -56.52 -19.58 -74.32
CA SER A 622 -56.18 -19.47 -75.74
C SER A 622 -56.94 -20.51 -76.57
N LEU A 623 -56.98 -21.77 -76.13
CA LEU A 623 -57.76 -22.84 -76.77
C LEU A 623 -59.25 -22.54 -76.73
N GLY A 624 -59.75 -21.99 -75.62
CA GLY A 624 -61.12 -21.48 -75.52
C GLY A 624 -61.42 -20.38 -76.54
N SER A 625 -60.51 -19.41 -76.70
CA SER A 625 -60.65 -18.31 -77.67
C SER A 625 -60.52 -18.75 -79.13
N MET A 626 -59.65 -19.72 -79.43
CA MET A 626 -59.56 -20.34 -80.75
C MET A 626 -60.84 -21.11 -81.08
N ASN A 627 -61.41 -21.83 -80.11
CA ASN A 627 -62.68 -22.53 -80.31
C ASN A 627 -63.84 -21.55 -80.55
N GLN A 628 -63.86 -20.39 -79.85
CA GLN A 628 -64.82 -19.33 -80.12
C GLN A 628 -64.61 -18.66 -81.48
N ASN A 629 -63.37 -18.37 -81.88
CA ASN A 629 -63.06 -17.78 -83.18
C ASN A 629 -63.35 -18.76 -84.34
N MET A 630 -63.15 -20.06 -84.15
CA MET A 630 -63.59 -21.07 -85.13
C MET A 630 -65.12 -21.20 -85.19
N ALA A 631 -65.82 -21.05 -84.06
CA ALA A 631 -67.28 -21.01 -84.05
C ALA A 631 -67.82 -19.77 -84.78
N ILE A 632 -67.17 -18.60 -84.64
CA ILE A 632 -67.54 -17.34 -85.32
C ILE A 632 -67.17 -17.38 -86.81
N ALA A 633 -66.00 -17.93 -87.17
CA ALA A 633 -65.61 -18.12 -88.58
C ALA A 633 -66.52 -19.15 -89.29
N GLY A 634 -66.98 -20.18 -88.57
CA GLY A 634 -67.96 -21.14 -89.07
C GLY A 634 -69.35 -20.54 -89.29
N SER A 635 -69.76 -19.53 -88.51
CA SER A 635 -71.05 -18.86 -88.70
C SER A 635 -71.04 -17.75 -89.77
N LEU A 636 -69.86 -17.28 -90.19
CA LEU A 636 -69.71 -16.27 -91.26
C LEU A 636 -69.55 -16.88 -92.66
N LEU A 637 -69.44 -18.21 -92.76
CA LEU A 637 -69.35 -18.99 -94.00
C LEU A 637 -70.54 -19.96 -94.21
N GLY A 638 -71.62 -19.79 -93.43
CA GLY A 638 -72.87 -20.56 -93.54
C GLY A 638 -73.98 -19.80 -94.21
#